data_AF-A0A2V7JHJ8-F1
#
_entry.id   AF-A0A2V7JHJ8-F1
#
_cell.length_a   1.000
_cell.length_b   1.000
_cell.length_c   1.000
_cell.angle_alpha   90.00
_cell.angle_beta   90.00
_cell.angle_gamma   90.00
#
_symmetry.space_group_name_H-M   'P 1'
#
loop_
_entity.id
_entity.type
_entity.pdbx_description
1 polymer ?
#
loop_
_entity_poly.entity_id
_entity_poly.type
_entity_poly.pdbx_seq_one_letter_code
_entity_poly.pdbx_strand_id
1 'polypeptide(L)'
;MADRLVKARLQSLAGVGSAQLFGERRYSMRVWVDPEALSARGLTVQDVEGAIVSRNVEIPAGRIESTRREFSVRSLGELKTPQEFDEMVVASQGSQLVKLKDVARVELGPEDDRSIFRYNGSPSVAIGVVRQSKANLIDVARNIRKELPAIQQTLPLGVTLHSAYDGSVFVTHSINDARLTLLIAAILVVLIIFVFLRNVRATIIPGLAIPASIIATFAIMYFLGFSINNFTLLALTIAIGIVVDDAIIVLENAFRHQEELHEEPEVAAVNATNEIAFAVIATTIALVAVFTPLAFLTGTAGRLLSEFGVAVAGAVVISGFVALTLTPMLCAKILRMQHQHGKVFQMFESGFNALSERYTQLLRKAIDHRKWVFWGTIGGVALTVFFLFGWPPARLPLVGRLPILTPLQGATQLQRELIPGDDRGFFLVVVRGPEGASLPYTDGYVRQVEAIIGRTPGVNGYFTIIGGFAGGVNSAFIGVIMKEGKRPSVDQTIGGLFPQLMGISGVFAFPYAPGAIGFSQPIQYVVQNPDFAKLVAMMGPFVGRVSQIKGLANVQPDLFVNKPELR
;
A
#
# COMPACT_ATOMS: atom_id res chain seq x y z
N MET A 1 20.81 -23.75 4.62
CA MET A 1 19.69 -24.25 3.78
C MET A 1 18.89 -23.11 3.20
N ALA A 2 18.28 -22.24 4.03
CA ALA A 2 17.53 -21.07 3.58
C ALA A 2 18.32 -20.19 2.60
N ASP A 3 19.58 -19.84 2.93
CA ASP A 3 20.46 -19.06 2.05
C ASP A 3 20.84 -19.80 0.75
N ARG A 4 21.41 -21.01 0.87
CA ARG A 4 21.94 -21.74 -0.30
C ARG A 4 20.89 -22.29 -1.26
N LEU A 5 19.76 -22.79 -0.77
CA LEU A 5 18.77 -23.51 -1.58
C LEU A 5 17.55 -22.66 -1.92
N VAL A 6 16.99 -21.96 -0.93
CA VAL A 6 15.70 -21.27 -1.10
C VAL A 6 15.91 -19.85 -1.62
N LYS A 7 16.76 -19.05 -0.97
CA LYS A 7 17.02 -17.65 -1.35
C LYS A 7 17.55 -17.56 -2.78
N ALA A 8 18.55 -18.36 -3.15
CA ALA A 8 19.10 -18.37 -4.51
C ALA A 8 18.03 -18.65 -5.58
N ARG A 9 17.13 -19.61 -5.32
CA ARG A 9 16.05 -19.98 -6.23
C ARG A 9 14.92 -18.95 -6.28
N LEU A 10 14.63 -18.26 -5.17
CA LEU A 10 13.67 -17.16 -5.16
C LEU A 10 14.23 -15.90 -5.85
N GLN A 11 15.51 -15.60 -5.68
CA GLN A 11 16.17 -14.45 -6.31
C GLN A 11 16.28 -14.60 -7.83
N SER A 12 16.35 -15.83 -8.35
CA SER A 12 16.39 -16.07 -9.80
C SER A 12 15.02 -15.93 -10.48
N LEU A 13 13.93 -15.78 -9.73
CA LEU A 13 12.59 -15.60 -10.30
C LEU A 13 12.44 -14.21 -10.93
N ALA A 14 11.78 -14.18 -12.10
CA ALA A 14 11.53 -12.94 -12.82
C ALA A 14 10.76 -11.93 -11.97
N GLY A 15 11.28 -10.70 -11.90
CA GLY A 15 10.70 -9.59 -11.16
C GLY A 15 11.04 -9.54 -9.67
N VAL A 16 11.77 -10.52 -9.14
CA VAL A 16 12.35 -10.44 -7.79
C VAL A 16 13.58 -9.54 -7.82
N GLY A 17 13.61 -8.55 -6.92
CA GLY A 17 14.72 -7.59 -6.82
C GLY A 17 15.74 -8.02 -5.78
N SER A 18 15.27 -8.42 -4.60
CA SER A 18 16.12 -9.00 -3.57
C SER A 18 15.34 -9.97 -2.70
N ALA A 19 16.08 -10.87 -2.05
CA ALA A 19 15.55 -11.76 -1.03
C ALA A 19 16.43 -11.62 0.21
N GLN A 20 15.86 -11.08 1.27
CA GLN A 20 16.54 -10.79 2.54
C GLN A 20 16.25 -11.90 3.54
N LEU A 21 17.26 -12.34 4.28
CA LEU A 21 17.09 -13.35 5.32
C LEU A 21 16.88 -12.68 6.68
N PHE A 22 15.96 -13.22 7.46
CA PHE A 22 15.71 -12.81 8.83
C PHE A 22 15.85 -14.00 9.77
N GLY A 23 16.48 -13.78 10.93
CA GLY A 23 16.87 -14.85 11.85
C GLY A 23 17.96 -15.76 11.27
N GLU A 24 18.79 -15.23 10.36
CA GLU A 24 19.93 -15.96 9.83
C GLU A 24 20.96 -16.20 10.92
N ARG A 25 21.35 -17.46 11.08
CA ARG A 25 22.44 -17.90 11.95
C ARG A 25 23.54 -18.46 11.07
N ARG A 26 24.24 -17.58 10.35
CA ARG A 26 25.30 -17.98 9.42
C ARG A 26 26.40 -18.67 10.22
N TYR A 27 26.74 -19.89 9.84
CA TYR A 27 27.79 -20.63 10.52
C TYR A 27 29.13 -19.90 10.36
N SER A 28 29.81 -19.67 11.47
CA SER A 28 31.14 -19.09 11.56
C SER A 28 31.97 -19.85 12.59
N MET A 29 33.28 -19.94 12.37
CA MET A 29 34.20 -20.47 13.38
C MET A 29 34.41 -19.37 14.42
N ARG A 30 33.97 -19.60 15.66
CA ARG A 30 34.16 -18.64 16.77
C ARG A 30 35.32 -19.10 17.63
N VAL A 31 36.25 -18.18 17.85
CA VAL A 31 37.41 -18.40 18.73
C VAL A 31 37.21 -17.55 19.99
N TRP A 32 36.84 -18.20 21.09
CA TRP A 32 36.65 -17.58 22.39
C TRP A 32 37.97 -17.56 23.15
N VAL A 33 38.70 -16.47 23.05
CA VAL A 33 40.00 -16.29 23.70
C VAL A 33 39.83 -16.22 25.22
N ASP A 34 40.69 -16.93 25.95
CA ASP A 34 40.77 -16.88 27.40
C ASP A 34 41.88 -15.89 27.83
N PRO A 35 41.53 -14.73 28.42
CA PRO A 35 42.50 -13.72 28.82
C PRO A 35 43.49 -14.21 29.88
N GLU A 36 43.06 -15.10 30.79
CA GLU A 36 43.91 -15.63 31.86
C GLU A 36 44.93 -16.62 31.27
N ALA A 37 44.48 -17.49 30.37
CA ALA A 37 45.34 -18.46 29.69
C ALA A 37 46.37 -17.79 28.76
N LEU A 38 46.00 -16.69 28.10
CA LEU A 38 46.93 -15.86 27.32
C LEU A 38 47.97 -15.18 28.21
N SER A 39 47.52 -14.51 29.28
CA SER A 39 48.39 -13.78 30.20
C SER A 39 49.41 -14.71 30.88
N ALA A 40 48.98 -15.90 31.32
CA ALA A 40 49.86 -16.91 31.91
C ALA A 40 50.98 -17.39 30.97
N ARG A 41 50.79 -17.21 29.65
CA ARG A 41 51.76 -17.57 28.61
C ARG A 41 52.40 -16.35 27.97
N GLY A 42 52.18 -15.13 28.48
CA GLY A 42 52.73 -13.91 27.90
C GLY A 42 52.33 -13.66 26.44
N LEU A 43 51.14 -14.14 26.03
CA LEU A 43 50.59 -13.96 24.70
C LEU A 43 49.52 -12.87 24.70
N THR A 44 49.35 -12.22 23.55
CA THR A 44 48.33 -11.20 23.31
C THR A 44 47.24 -11.72 22.39
N VAL A 45 46.11 -10.99 22.32
CA VAL A 45 45.05 -11.30 21.34
C VAL A 45 45.56 -11.15 19.91
N GLN A 46 46.46 -10.20 19.67
CA GLN A 46 47.08 -9.98 18.35
C GLN A 46 47.93 -11.17 17.92
N ASP A 47 48.59 -11.88 18.84
CA ASP A 47 49.36 -13.08 18.51
C ASP A 47 48.44 -14.21 18.01
N VAL A 48 47.27 -14.37 18.64
CA VAL A 48 46.24 -15.31 18.20
C VAL A 48 45.70 -14.93 16.82
N GLU A 49 45.37 -13.65 16.61
CA GLU A 49 44.87 -13.15 15.33
C GLU A 49 45.89 -13.36 14.21
N GLY A 50 47.16 -12.99 14.45
CA GLY A 50 48.26 -13.19 13.51
C GLY A 50 48.52 -14.67 13.21
N ALA A 51 48.40 -15.55 14.20
CA ALA A 51 48.48 -16.99 13.99
C ALA A 51 47.35 -17.50 13.09
N ILE A 52 46.10 -17.08 13.33
CA ILE A 52 44.95 -17.47 12.48
C ILE A 52 45.18 -17.03 11.03
N VAL A 53 45.54 -15.76 10.80
CA VAL A 53 45.72 -15.21 9.45
C VAL A 53 46.88 -15.87 8.71
N SER A 54 47.98 -16.18 9.39
CA SER A 54 49.17 -16.78 8.76
C SER A 54 49.06 -18.29 8.54
N ARG A 55 48.19 -18.98 9.30
CA ARG A 55 48.05 -20.45 9.23
C ARG A 55 46.82 -20.91 8.45
N ASN A 56 45.75 -20.13 8.46
CA ASN A 56 44.53 -20.43 7.69
C ASN A 56 44.58 -19.74 6.30
N VAL A 57 45.57 -20.09 5.50
CA VAL A 57 45.80 -19.49 4.17
C VAL A 57 46.09 -20.55 3.11
N GLU A 58 45.45 -20.43 1.95
CA GLU A 58 45.70 -21.29 0.80
C GLU A 58 46.81 -20.67 -0.08
N ILE A 59 48.04 -21.19 0.05
CA ILE A 59 49.19 -20.73 -0.75
C ILE A 59 49.34 -21.62 -2.00
N PRO A 60 49.42 -21.04 -3.22
CA PRO A 60 49.63 -21.83 -4.43
C PRO A 60 51.01 -22.51 -4.40
N ALA A 61 51.05 -23.81 -4.64
CA ALA A 61 52.29 -24.62 -4.57
C ALA A 61 52.95 -24.83 -5.94
N GLY A 62 52.46 -24.15 -6.98
CA GLY A 62 53.03 -24.19 -8.33
C GLY A 62 52.57 -25.39 -9.15
N ARG A 63 53.44 -25.88 -10.04
CA ARG A 63 53.17 -27.04 -10.89
C ARG A 63 54.42 -27.88 -11.07
N ILE A 64 54.23 -29.17 -11.26
CA ILE A 64 55.29 -30.12 -11.59
C ILE A 64 55.22 -30.37 -13.08
N GLU A 65 56.26 -29.95 -13.80
CA GLU A 65 56.39 -30.11 -15.23
C GLU A 65 57.19 -31.38 -15.55
N SER A 66 56.60 -32.30 -16.31
CA SER A 66 57.25 -33.52 -16.83
C SER A 66 57.23 -33.52 -18.35
N THR A 67 58.08 -34.33 -18.99
CA THR A 67 58.26 -34.36 -20.45
C THR A 67 56.99 -34.70 -21.23
N ARG A 68 56.00 -35.36 -20.59
CA ARG A 68 54.73 -35.76 -21.23
C ARG A 68 53.48 -35.21 -20.56
N ARG A 69 53.58 -34.64 -19.35
CA ARG A 69 52.44 -34.17 -18.55
C ARG A 69 52.87 -33.06 -17.59
N GLU A 70 51.96 -32.16 -17.29
CA GLU A 70 52.10 -31.16 -16.25
C GLU A 70 51.04 -31.43 -15.16
N PHE A 71 51.43 -31.32 -13.89
CA PHE A 71 50.53 -31.48 -12.75
C PHE A 71 50.50 -30.19 -11.95
N SER A 72 49.31 -29.63 -11.74
CA SER A 72 49.14 -28.50 -10.81
C SER A 72 49.25 -29.00 -9.36
N VAL A 73 50.05 -28.31 -8.55
CA VAL A 73 50.23 -28.61 -7.12
C VAL A 73 49.48 -27.56 -6.31
N ARG A 74 48.56 -28.02 -5.48
CA ARG A 74 47.78 -27.17 -4.58
C ARG A 74 48.10 -27.52 -3.13
N SER A 75 48.47 -26.51 -2.33
CA SER A 75 48.57 -26.67 -0.88
C SER A 75 47.19 -26.49 -0.25
N LEU A 76 46.76 -27.42 0.59
CA LEU A 76 45.51 -27.31 1.35
C LEU A 76 45.83 -26.69 2.71
N GLY A 77 45.84 -25.36 2.79
CA GLY A 77 46.14 -24.62 4.02
C GLY A 77 44.92 -24.06 4.76
N GLU A 78 43.71 -24.23 4.21
CA GLU A 78 42.47 -23.81 4.86
C GLU A 78 42.04 -24.82 5.95
N LEU A 79 41.84 -24.33 7.18
CA LEU A 79 41.29 -25.08 8.30
C LEU A 79 39.76 -25.07 8.23
N LYS A 80 39.12 -26.23 8.33
CA LYS A 80 37.67 -26.40 8.12
C LYS A 80 36.90 -26.84 9.36
N THR A 81 37.56 -27.55 10.27
CA THR A 81 36.92 -28.14 11.45
C THR A 81 37.40 -27.46 12.73
N PRO A 82 36.57 -27.37 13.79
CA PRO A 82 37.02 -26.81 15.08
C PRO A 82 38.27 -27.52 15.61
N GLN A 83 38.41 -28.83 15.38
CA GLN A 83 39.55 -29.62 15.81
C GLN A 83 40.85 -29.23 15.10
N GLU A 84 40.77 -28.88 13.81
CA GLU A 84 41.93 -28.36 13.06
C GLU A 84 42.39 -27.01 13.61
N PHE A 85 41.46 -26.15 14.02
CA PHE A 85 41.77 -24.89 14.69
C PHE A 85 42.36 -25.14 16.09
N ASP A 86 41.81 -26.05 16.88
CA ASP A 86 42.30 -26.39 18.23
C ASP A 86 43.77 -26.83 18.22
N GLU A 87 44.19 -27.58 17.19
CA GLU A 87 45.55 -28.08 17.03
C GLU A 87 46.52 -27.05 16.40
N MET A 88 46.01 -25.90 15.95
CA MET A 88 46.82 -24.84 15.35
C MET A 88 47.80 -24.26 16.37
N VAL A 89 49.08 -24.15 15.99
CA VAL A 89 50.12 -23.56 16.83
C VAL A 89 50.01 -22.04 16.79
N VAL A 90 49.83 -21.43 17.96
CA VAL A 90 49.76 -19.97 18.13
C VAL A 90 51.15 -19.39 18.37
N ALA A 91 51.93 -20.03 19.25
CA ALA A 91 53.28 -19.57 19.59
C ALA A 91 54.19 -20.74 19.98
N SER A 92 55.49 -20.50 19.97
CA SER A 92 56.50 -21.46 20.43
C SER A 92 57.37 -20.81 21.49
N GLN A 93 57.44 -21.43 22.67
CA GLN A 93 58.27 -20.99 23.79
C GLN A 93 59.29 -22.09 24.10
N GLY A 94 60.53 -21.91 23.64
CA GLY A 94 61.56 -22.93 23.72
C GLY A 94 61.14 -24.21 22.99
N SER A 95 61.02 -25.32 23.72
CA SER A 95 60.60 -26.62 23.18
C SER A 95 59.10 -26.90 23.32
N GLN A 96 58.32 -26.02 23.95
CA GLN A 96 56.86 -26.17 24.06
C GLN A 96 56.14 -25.38 22.96
N LEU A 97 55.22 -26.06 22.28
CA LEU A 97 54.30 -25.47 21.31
C LEU A 97 53.01 -25.13 22.04
N VAL A 98 52.59 -23.86 21.99
CA VAL A 98 51.30 -23.42 22.50
C VAL A 98 50.29 -23.53 21.38
N LYS A 99 49.27 -24.37 21.57
CA LYS A 99 48.19 -24.57 20.60
C LYS A 99 47.01 -23.66 20.92
N LEU A 100 46.13 -23.46 19.95
CA LEU A 100 44.96 -22.59 20.12
C LEU A 100 44.05 -23.09 21.24
N LYS A 101 43.86 -24.41 21.36
CA LYS A 101 43.08 -25.01 22.46
C LYS A 101 43.62 -24.71 23.87
N ASP A 102 44.90 -24.36 23.99
CA ASP A 102 45.51 -24.03 25.27
C ASP A 102 45.18 -22.61 25.74
N VAL A 103 44.68 -21.76 24.83
CA VAL A 103 44.46 -20.31 25.05
C VAL A 103 43.10 -19.80 24.57
N ALA A 104 42.31 -20.63 23.88
CA ALA A 104 40.99 -20.29 23.38
C ALA A 104 40.11 -21.53 23.22
N ARG A 105 38.79 -21.34 23.30
CA ARG A 105 37.79 -22.36 22.94
C ARG A 105 37.29 -22.10 21.53
N VAL A 106 37.44 -23.07 20.64
CA VAL A 106 36.94 -22.99 19.27
C VAL A 106 35.63 -23.74 19.14
N GLU A 107 34.60 -23.09 18.59
CA GLU A 107 33.34 -23.76 18.28
C GLU A 107 32.73 -23.23 16.98
N LEU A 108 31.96 -24.09 16.32
CA LEU A 108 31.14 -23.67 15.20
C LEU A 108 29.86 -23.02 15.76
N GLY A 109 29.77 -21.69 15.63
CA GLY A 109 28.65 -20.90 16.14
C GLY A 109 28.03 -20.00 15.08
N PRO A 110 26.93 -19.31 15.39
CA PRO A 110 26.41 -18.25 14.53
C PRO A 110 27.39 -17.06 14.48
N GLU A 111 27.56 -16.47 13.30
CA GLU A 111 28.31 -15.22 13.09
C GLU A 111 27.71 -14.10 13.95
N ASP A 112 26.39 -13.94 13.85
CA ASP A 112 25.61 -13.03 14.66
C ASP A 112 24.51 -13.79 15.42
N ASP A 113 24.51 -13.67 16.74
CA ASP A 113 23.46 -14.20 17.62
C ASP A 113 22.47 -13.13 18.08
N ARG A 114 22.58 -11.91 17.54
CA ARG A 114 21.82 -10.71 17.95
C ARG A 114 20.48 -10.56 17.23
N SER A 115 20.04 -11.56 16.48
CA SER A 115 18.74 -11.58 15.81
C SER A 115 18.00 -12.90 15.99
N ILE A 116 16.71 -12.81 16.31
CA ILE A 116 15.80 -13.95 16.45
C ILE A 116 14.61 -13.71 15.53
N PHE A 117 14.22 -14.73 14.77
CA PHE A 117 12.98 -14.74 14.01
C PHE A 117 12.07 -15.88 14.50
N ARG A 118 10.78 -15.57 14.68
CA ARG A 118 9.75 -16.54 15.09
C ARG A 118 8.50 -16.40 14.23
N TYR A 119 7.85 -17.53 13.97
CA TYR A 119 6.54 -17.58 13.32
C TYR A 119 5.57 -18.33 14.22
N ASN A 120 4.48 -17.69 14.62
CA ASN A 120 3.50 -18.22 15.58
C ASN A 120 4.14 -18.78 16.86
N GLY A 121 5.16 -18.11 17.39
CA GLY A 121 5.90 -18.49 18.60
C GLY A 121 7.00 -19.53 18.38
N SER A 122 7.03 -20.21 17.23
CA SER A 122 8.05 -21.20 16.88
C SER A 122 9.30 -20.54 16.25
N PRO A 123 10.52 -20.90 16.66
CA PRO A 123 11.76 -20.48 15.98
C PRO A 123 11.72 -20.81 14.49
N SER A 124 12.03 -19.84 13.64
CA SER A 124 11.95 -19.98 12.18
C SER A 124 12.99 -19.09 11.49
N VAL A 125 13.24 -19.34 10.21
CA VAL A 125 14.05 -18.45 9.35
C VAL A 125 13.12 -17.93 8.27
N ALA A 126 13.07 -16.61 8.08
CA ALA A 126 12.25 -16.02 7.04
C ALA A 126 13.08 -15.49 5.88
N ILE A 127 12.45 -15.48 4.72
CA ILE A 127 12.98 -14.88 3.50
C ILE A 127 11.99 -13.81 3.07
N GLY A 128 12.34 -12.54 3.26
CA GLY A 128 11.57 -11.41 2.76
C GLY A 128 11.91 -11.15 1.31
N VAL A 129 10.93 -11.32 0.41
CA VAL A 129 11.10 -11.08 -1.01
C VAL A 129 10.66 -9.67 -1.36
N VAL A 130 11.58 -8.88 -1.93
CA VAL A 130 11.31 -7.53 -2.41
C VAL A 130 11.25 -7.56 -3.93
N ARG A 131 10.14 -7.12 -4.50
CA ARG A 131 9.99 -7.00 -5.96
C ARG A 131 10.88 -5.90 -6.54
N GLN A 132 11.27 -6.04 -7.80
CA GLN A 132 11.85 -4.93 -8.56
C GLN A 132 10.84 -3.80 -8.72
N SER A 133 11.32 -2.55 -8.82
CA SER A 133 10.46 -1.36 -8.83
C SER A 133 9.40 -1.38 -9.94
N LYS A 134 9.74 -1.92 -11.12
CA LYS A 134 8.85 -2.03 -12.30
C LYS A 134 8.13 -3.38 -12.42
N ALA A 135 8.42 -4.35 -11.55
CA ALA A 135 7.81 -5.66 -11.64
C ALA A 135 6.38 -5.65 -11.09
N ASN A 136 5.49 -6.42 -11.74
CA ASN A 136 4.11 -6.62 -11.30
C ASN A 136 4.09 -7.48 -10.02
N LEU A 137 3.48 -6.94 -8.96
CA LEU A 137 3.39 -7.63 -7.66
C LEU A 137 2.65 -8.97 -7.74
N ILE A 138 1.53 -9.02 -8.48
CA ILE A 138 0.69 -10.22 -8.60
C ILE A 138 1.42 -11.31 -9.37
N ASP A 139 2.10 -10.97 -10.46
CA ASP A 139 2.84 -11.95 -11.25
C ASP A 139 4.04 -12.51 -10.48
N VAL A 140 4.78 -11.67 -9.76
CA VAL A 140 5.88 -12.11 -8.89
C VAL A 140 5.36 -13.06 -7.80
N ALA A 141 4.27 -12.70 -7.11
CA ALA A 141 3.68 -13.55 -6.09
C ALA A 141 3.16 -14.87 -6.66
N ARG A 142 2.54 -14.86 -7.85
CA ARG A 142 2.09 -16.07 -8.56
C ARG A 142 3.27 -16.97 -8.92
N ASN A 143 4.36 -16.42 -9.44
CA ASN A 143 5.56 -17.17 -9.80
C ASN A 143 6.20 -17.81 -8.57
N ILE A 144 6.30 -17.06 -7.46
CA ILE A 144 6.79 -17.59 -6.18
C ILE A 144 5.90 -18.75 -5.73
N ARG A 145 4.57 -18.54 -5.66
CA ARG A 145 3.61 -19.56 -5.20
C ARG A 145 3.65 -20.83 -6.05
N LYS A 146 3.89 -20.70 -7.36
CA LYS A 146 4.06 -21.82 -8.29
C LYS A 146 5.34 -22.62 -8.02
N GLU A 147 6.43 -21.95 -7.62
CA GLU A 147 7.73 -22.59 -7.33
C GLU A 147 7.82 -23.15 -5.91
N LEU A 148 7.03 -22.65 -4.95
CA LEU A 148 7.10 -23.11 -3.56
C LEU A 148 6.98 -24.64 -3.39
N PRO A 149 6.07 -25.36 -4.07
CA PRO A 149 6.01 -26.82 -3.94
C PRO A 149 7.28 -27.52 -4.44
N ALA A 150 7.86 -27.03 -5.52
CA ALA A 150 9.09 -27.59 -6.08
C ALA A 150 10.31 -27.29 -5.19
N ILE A 151 10.32 -26.15 -4.49
CA ILE A 151 11.32 -25.85 -3.46
C ILE A 151 11.11 -26.79 -2.26
N GLN A 152 9.88 -26.95 -1.79
CA GLN A 152 9.53 -27.81 -0.65
C GLN A 152 10.01 -29.26 -0.84
N GLN A 153 9.93 -29.80 -2.06
CA GLN A 153 10.40 -31.16 -2.38
C GLN A 153 11.93 -31.31 -2.30
N THR A 154 12.70 -30.22 -2.43
CA THR A 154 14.17 -30.25 -2.29
C THR A 154 14.65 -30.08 -0.85
N LEU A 155 13.76 -29.76 0.08
CA LEU A 155 14.11 -29.57 1.48
C LEU A 155 14.19 -30.92 2.23
N PRO A 156 15.09 -31.05 3.21
CA PRO A 156 15.16 -32.26 4.04
C PRO A 156 13.87 -32.54 4.81
N LEU A 157 13.67 -33.80 5.19
CA LEU A 157 12.57 -34.23 6.04
C LEU A 157 12.52 -33.42 7.34
N GLY A 158 11.34 -32.91 7.68
CA GLY A 158 11.11 -32.09 8.89
C GLY A 158 11.21 -30.58 8.67
N VAL A 159 11.59 -30.10 7.48
CA VAL A 159 11.56 -28.66 7.14
C VAL A 159 10.30 -28.34 6.34
N THR A 160 9.45 -27.46 6.86
CA THR A 160 8.27 -26.97 6.15
C THR A 160 8.42 -25.51 5.77
N LEU A 161 7.97 -25.17 4.57
CA LEU A 161 7.94 -23.81 4.04
C LEU A 161 6.51 -23.29 4.06
N HIS A 162 6.31 -22.16 4.74
CA HIS A 162 5.02 -21.48 4.84
C HIS A 162 5.14 -20.03 4.38
N SER A 163 4.09 -19.53 3.74
CA SER A 163 3.97 -18.10 3.43
C SER A 163 3.47 -17.37 4.67
N ALA A 164 4.33 -16.56 5.30
CA ALA A 164 3.94 -15.77 6.46
C ALA A 164 3.06 -14.57 6.07
N TYR A 165 3.50 -13.78 5.08
CA TYR A 165 2.79 -12.60 4.62
C TYR A 165 2.90 -12.47 3.10
N ASP A 166 1.77 -12.21 2.43
CA ASP A 166 1.68 -12.00 1.00
C ASP A 166 0.86 -10.74 0.70
N GLY A 167 1.55 -9.63 0.40
CA GLY A 167 0.91 -8.36 0.07
C GLY A 167 0.10 -8.40 -1.23
N SER A 168 0.29 -9.40 -2.10
CA SER A 168 -0.49 -9.53 -3.33
C SER A 168 -1.93 -9.95 -3.08
N VAL A 169 -2.23 -10.58 -1.94
CA VAL A 169 -3.57 -11.03 -1.57
C VAL A 169 -4.52 -9.84 -1.48
N PHE A 170 -4.16 -8.82 -0.68
CA PHE A 170 -4.95 -7.60 -0.57
C PHE A 170 -5.17 -6.93 -1.94
N VAL A 171 -4.09 -6.75 -2.71
CA VAL A 171 -4.17 -6.10 -4.03
C VAL A 171 -5.05 -6.90 -5.00
N THR A 172 -4.99 -8.23 -4.97
CA THR A 172 -5.82 -9.10 -5.81
C THR A 172 -7.30 -8.96 -5.44
N HIS A 173 -7.62 -8.94 -4.14
CA HIS A 173 -8.99 -8.72 -3.67
C HIS A 173 -9.48 -7.33 -4.05
N SER A 174 -8.71 -6.26 -3.83
CA SER A 174 -9.10 -4.90 -4.21
C SER A 174 -9.37 -4.76 -5.70
N ILE A 175 -8.57 -5.38 -6.57
CA ILE A 175 -8.79 -5.35 -8.02
C ILE A 175 -10.04 -6.14 -8.40
N ASN A 176 -10.28 -7.29 -7.78
CA ASN A 176 -11.49 -8.09 -8.03
C ASN A 176 -12.76 -7.35 -7.58
N ASP A 177 -12.71 -6.73 -6.42
CA ASP A 177 -13.82 -5.92 -5.88
C ASP A 177 -14.06 -4.71 -6.78
N ALA A 178 -13.01 -3.98 -7.19
CA ALA A 178 -13.13 -2.86 -8.12
C ALA A 178 -13.70 -3.31 -9.48
N ARG A 179 -13.30 -4.47 -10.01
CA ARG A 179 -13.87 -5.05 -11.23
C ARG A 179 -15.36 -5.37 -11.07
N LEU A 180 -15.75 -5.94 -9.93
CA LEU A 180 -17.15 -6.22 -9.62
C LEU A 180 -17.95 -4.91 -9.51
N THR A 181 -17.43 -3.90 -8.82
CA THR A 181 -18.04 -2.57 -8.72
C THR A 181 -18.20 -1.92 -10.09
N LEU A 182 -17.19 -2.00 -10.95
CA LEU A 182 -17.24 -1.48 -12.32
C LEU A 182 -18.36 -2.18 -13.12
N LEU A 183 -18.48 -3.51 -13.01
CA LEU A 183 -19.55 -4.27 -13.66
C LEU A 183 -20.94 -3.90 -13.11
N ILE A 184 -21.10 -3.80 -11.80
CA ILE A 184 -22.35 -3.38 -11.15
C ILE A 184 -22.72 -1.97 -11.58
N ALA A 185 -21.77 -1.04 -11.61
CA ALA A 185 -21.99 0.34 -12.05
C ALA A 185 -22.45 0.39 -13.51
N ALA A 186 -21.78 -0.33 -14.41
CA ALA A 186 -22.18 -0.41 -15.82
C ALA A 186 -23.61 -0.97 -15.99
N ILE A 187 -23.94 -2.06 -15.30
CA ILE A 187 -25.29 -2.64 -15.33
C ILE A 187 -26.33 -1.66 -14.76
N LEU A 188 -26.04 -1.03 -13.62
CA LEU A 188 -26.94 -0.09 -12.98
C LEU A 188 -27.21 1.12 -13.88
N VAL A 189 -26.20 1.63 -14.56
CA VAL A 189 -26.37 2.73 -15.50
C VAL A 189 -27.23 2.31 -16.69
N VAL A 190 -26.96 1.16 -17.31
CA VAL A 190 -27.81 0.63 -18.40
C VAL A 190 -29.25 0.42 -17.92
N LEU A 191 -29.45 -0.04 -16.69
CA LEU A 191 -30.77 -0.23 -16.09
C LEU A 191 -31.49 1.10 -15.83
N ILE A 192 -30.79 2.12 -15.33
CA ILE A 192 -31.35 3.47 -15.16
C ILE A 192 -31.74 4.05 -16.52
N ILE A 193 -30.87 3.94 -17.53
CA ILE A 193 -31.17 4.35 -18.90
C ILE A 193 -32.42 3.64 -19.43
N PHE A 194 -32.53 2.33 -19.19
CA PHE A 194 -33.73 1.57 -19.55
C PHE A 194 -34.99 2.11 -18.86
N VAL A 195 -34.91 2.50 -17.58
CA VAL A 195 -36.06 3.07 -16.86
C VAL A 195 -36.46 4.45 -17.40
N PHE A 196 -35.48 5.26 -17.84
CA PHE A 196 -35.70 6.57 -18.45
C PHE A 196 -36.27 6.46 -19.87
N LEU A 197 -35.57 5.74 -20.76
CA LEU A 197 -35.95 5.63 -22.17
C LEU A 197 -37.08 4.61 -22.43
N ARG A 198 -37.22 3.61 -21.54
CA ARG A 198 -38.22 2.53 -21.61
C ARG A 198 -38.27 1.75 -22.92
N ASN A 199 -37.24 1.90 -23.74
CA ASN A 199 -37.09 1.26 -25.03
C ASN A 199 -35.80 0.45 -25.03
N VAL A 200 -35.92 -0.86 -25.16
CA VAL A 200 -34.77 -1.78 -25.18
C VAL A 200 -33.79 -1.42 -26.29
N ARG A 201 -34.29 -1.02 -27.47
CA ARG A 201 -33.44 -0.65 -28.61
C ARG A 201 -32.65 0.61 -28.34
N ALA A 202 -33.29 1.62 -27.76
CA ALA A 202 -32.63 2.84 -27.34
C ALA A 202 -31.59 2.57 -26.24
N THR A 203 -31.90 1.66 -25.31
CA THR A 203 -30.99 1.27 -24.22
C THR A 203 -29.75 0.51 -24.70
N ILE A 204 -29.88 -0.31 -25.76
CA ILE A 204 -28.74 -1.04 -26.34
C ILE A 204 -27.64 -0.08 -26.82
N ILE A 205 -28.01 1.12 -27.26
CA ILE A 205 -27.05 2.09 -27.83
C ILE A 205 -26.04 2.55 -26.76
N PRO A 206 -26.42 3.12 -25.60
CA PRO A 206 -25.49 3.36 -24.50
C PRO A 206 -24.87 2.06 -23.96
N GLY A 207 -25.61 0.96 -23.94
CA GLY A 207 -25.09 -0.35 -23.53
C GLY A 207 -23.89 -0.85 -24.34
N LEU A 208 -23.75 -0.41 -25.60
CA LEU A 208 -22.60 -0.68 -26.47
C LEU A 208 -21.56 0.44 -26.44
N ALA A 209 -21.99 1.70 -26.35
CA ALA A 209 -21.10 2.85 -26.30
C ALA A 209 -20.21 2.85 -25.04
N ILE A 210 -20.77 2.53 -23.87
CA ILE A 210 -20.04 2.56 -22.60
C ILE A 210 -18.86 1.58 -22.59
N PRO A 211 -19.03 0.27 -22.88
CA PRO A 211 -17.90 -0.65 -22.93
C PRO A 211 -16.89 -0.28 -24.01
N ALA A 212 -17.34 0.21 -25.18
CA ALA A 212 -16.44 0.63 -26.25
C ALA A 212 -15.53 1.79 -25.80
N SER A 213 -16.08 2.80 -25.13
CA SER A 213 -15.32 3.94 -24.61
C SER A 213 -14.31 3.52 -23.54
N ILE A 214 -14.71 2.65 -22.60
CA ILE A 214 -13.82 2.15 -21.54
C ILE A 214 -12.69 1.30 -22.13
N ILE A 215 -13.00 0.40 -23.07
CA ILE A 215 -12.00 -0.44 -23.71
C ILE A 215 -10.99 0.41 -24.48
N ALA A 216 -11.46 1.41 -25.24
CA ALA A 216 -10.57 2.31 -25.96
C ALA A 216 -9.73 3.18 -25.00
N THR A 217 -10.22 3.48 -23.79
CA THR A 217 -9.43 4.22 -22.77
C THR A 217 -8.17 3.46 -22.36
N PHE A 218 -8.22 2.12 -22.31
CA PHE A 218 -7.03 1.32 -22.05
C PHE A 218 -5.95 1.50 -23.12
N ALA A 219 -6.30 1.84 -24.37
CA ALA A 219 -5.30 2.14 -25.39
C ALA A 219 -4.52 3.41 -25.05
N ILE A 220 -5.20 4.48 -24.60
CA ILE A 220 -4.54 5.72 -24.14
C ILE A 220 -3.62 5.42 -22.96
N MET A 221 -4.12 4.68 -21.96
CA MET A 221 -3.33 4.30 -20.80
C MET A 221 -2.09 3.47 -21.19
N TYR A 222 -2.24 2.55 -22.14
CA TYR A 222 -1.15 1.72 -22.64
C TYR A 222 -0.05 2.54 -23.32
N PHE A 223 -0.42 3.47 -24.21
CA PHE A 223 0.55 4.34 -24.88
C PHE A 223 1.29 5.28 -23.92
N LEU A 224 0.66 5.65 -22.81
CA LEU A 224 1.27 6.47 -21.76
C LEU A 224 2.04 5.65 -20.70
N GLY A 225 2.04 4.31 -20.83
CA GLY A 225 2.76 3.42 -19.93
C GLY A 225 2.15 3.28 -18.54
N PHE A 226 0.85 3.58 -18.39
CA PHE A 226 0.16 3.48 -17.10
C PHE A 226 -0.29 2.06 -16.80
N SER A 227 -0.28 1.75 -15.50
CA SER A 227 -0.66 0.42 -14.99
C SER A 227 -2.14 0.35 -14.67
N ILE A 228 -2.71 -0.87 -14.65
CA ILE A 228 -4.03 -1.08 -14.07
C ILE A 228 -3.84 -1.25 -12.55
N ASN A 229 -4.40 -0.34 -11.78
CA ASN A 229 -4.42 -0.37 -10.31
C ASN A 229 -5.73 0.20 -9.76
N ASN A 230 -5.84 0.27 -8.43
CA ASN A 230 -7.05 0.74 -7.75
C ASN A 230 -7.45 2.17 -8.15
N PHE A 231 -6.48 3.09 -8.37
CA PHE A 231 -6.79 4.48 -8.75
C PHE A 231 -7.28 4.57 -10.19
N THR A 232 -6.67 3.83 -11.12
CA THR A 232 -7.16 3.80 -12.51
C THR A 232 -8.50 3.10 -12.64
N LEU A 233 -8.77 2.04 -11.85
CA LEU A 233 -10.08 1.38 -11.84
C LEU A 233 -11.16 2.28 -11.23
N LEU A 234 -10.82 3.05 -10.19
CA LEU A 234 -11.71 4.08 -9.64
C LEU A 234 -12.01 5.16 -10.68
N ALA A 235 -10.99 5.65 -11.41
CA ALA A 235 -11.16 6.59 -12.51
C ALA A 235 -12.14 6.05 -13.56
N LEU A 236 -11.96 4.81 -14.02
CA LEU A 236 -12.85 4.18 -15.00
C LEU A 236 -14.28 3.98 -14.46
N THR A 237 -14.42 3.67 -13.17
CA THR A 237 -15.74 3.50 -12.53
C THR A 237 -16.51 4.82 -12.48
N ILE A 238 -15.84 5.93 -12.14
CA ILE A 238 -16.44 7.27 -12.17
C ILE A 238 -16.69 7.70 -13.61
N ALA A 239 -15.76 7.40 -14.51
CA ALA A 239 -15.87 7.73 -15.92
C ALA A 239 -17.09 7.07 -16.56
N ILE A 240 -17.57 5.90 -16.10
CA ILE A 240 -18.83 5.31 -16.60
C ILE A 240 -19.94 6.37 -16.58
N GLY A 241 -20.18 7.03 -15.44
CA GLY A 241 -21.24 8.03 -15.34
C GLY A 241 -21.05 9.21 -16.32
N ILE A 242 -19.81 9.69 -16.42
CA ILE A 242 -19.47 10.83 -17.27
C ILE A 242 -19.56 10.49 -18.77
N VAL A 243 -19.09 9.30 -19.15
CA VAL A 243 -19.05 8.80 -20.54
C VAL A 243 -20.46 8.58 -21.09
N VAL A 244 -21.38 8.22 -20.20
CA VAL A 244 -22.76 7.94 -20.58
C VAL A 244 -23.49 9.20 -21.02
N ASP A 245 -23.21 10.33 -20.37
CA ASP A 245 -23.95 11.59 -20.58
C ASP A 245 -23.90 12.04 -22.05
N ASP A 246 -22.73 12.01 -22.70
CA ASP A 246 -22.59 12.42 -24.10
C ASP A 246 -23.42 11.53 -25.04
N ALA A 247 -23.37 10.21 -24.82
CA ALA A 247 -24.11 9.25 -25.64
C ALA A 247 -25.63 9.35 -25.40
N ILE A 248 -26.06 9.63 -24.17
CA ILE A 248 -27.47 9.87 -23.85
C ILE A 248 -27.96 11.13 -24.52
N ILE A 249 -27.24 12.26 -24.45
CA ILE A 249 -27.69 13.53 -25.04
C ILE A 249 -27.90 13.36 -26.55
N VAL A 250 -26.99 12.66 -27.23
CA VAL A 250 -27.12 12.37 -28.67
C VAL A 250 -28.28 11.45 -28.99
N LEU A 251 -28.45 10.40 -28.19
CA LEU A 251 -29.56 9.48 -28.37
C LEU A 251 -30.92 10.14 -28.09
N GLU A 252 -31.03 10.90 -27.01
CA GLU A 252 -32.27 11.58 -26.61
C GLU A 252 -32.69 12.58 -27.69
N ASN A 253 -31.74 13.34 -28.23
CA ASN A 253 -32.06 14.28 -29.29
C ASN A 253 -32.46 13.55 -30.59
N ALA A 254 -31.79 12.44 -30.93
CA ALA A 254 -32.20 11.62 -32.07
C ALA A 254 -33.58 11.00 -31.88
N PHE A 255 -33.92 10.60 -30.64
CA PHE A 255 -35.23 10.10 -30.28
C PHE A 255 -36.30 11.20 -30.41
N ARG A 256 -36.03 12.41 -29.92
CA ARG A 256 -36.92 13.59 -30.08
C ARG A 256 -37.18 13.92 -31.54
N HIS A 257 -36.16 13.90 -32.40
CA HIS A 257 -36.32 14.12 -33.85
C HIS A 257 -37.21 13.06 -34.52
N GLN A 258 -37.14 11.81 -34.07
CA GLN A 258 -38.05 10.77 -34.55
C GLN A 258 -39.47 11.00 -34.00
N GLU A 259 -39.63 11.22 -32.70
CA GLU A 259 -40.92 11.28 -32.01
C GLU A 259 -41.74 12.54 -32.30
N GLU A 260 -41.13 13.72 -32.16
CA GLU A 260 -41.83 15.00 -32.29
C GLU A 260 -41.82 15.52 -33.74
N LEU A 261 -40.72 15.33 -34.47
CA LEU A 261 -40.52 15.89 -35.82
C LEU A 261 -40.82 14.88 -36.95
N HIS A 262 -41.08 13.61 -36.61
CA HIS A 262 -41.43 12.53 -37.55
C HIS A 262 -40.39 12.32 -38.67
N GLU A 263 -39.11 12.55 -38.37
CA GLU A 263 -38.02 12.35 -39.34
C GLU A 263 -37.66 10.86 -39.50
N GLU A 264 -37.19 10.48 -40.68
CA GLU A 264 -36.65 9.13 -40.90
C GLU A 264 -35.38 8.89 -40.06
N PRO A 265 -35.11 7.65 -39.59
CA PRO A 265 -34.05 7.39 -38.62
C PRO A 265 -32.66 7.90 -38.99
N GLU A 266 -32.29 7.81 -40.26
CA GLU A 266 -30.96 8.27 -40.73
C GLU A 266 -30.87 9.80 -40.73
N VAL A 267 -31.93 10.49 -41.15
CA VAL A 267 -32.01 11.96 -41.15
C VAL A 267 -32.09 12.50 -39.72
N ALA A 268 -32.92 11.87 -38.88
CA ALA A 268 -33.06 12.21 -37.46
C ALA A 268 -31.72 12.13 -36.72
N ALA A 269 -30.93 11.07 -36.95
CA ALA A 269 -29.62 10.93 -36.32
C ALA A 269 -28.64 12.03 -36.74
N VAL A 270 -28.63 12.42 -38.02
CA VAL A 270 -27.75 13.48 -38.53
C VAL A 270 -28.17 14.85 -38.00
N ASN A 271 -29.45 15.20 -38.12
CA ASN A 271 -29.98 16.49 -37.67
C ASN A 271 -29.80 16.66 -36.16
N ALA A 272 -30.15 15.62 -35.39
CA ALA A 272 -30.01 15.64 -33.95
C ALA A 272 -28.55 15.81 -33.51
N THR A 273 -27.60 15.15 -34.19
CA THR A 273 -26.17 15.29 -33.89
C THR A 273 -25.67 16.70 -34.22
N ASN A 274 -26.10 17.28 -35.34
CA ASN A 274 -25.68 18.63 -35.74
C ASN A 274 -26.13 19.71 -34.75
N GLU A 275 -27.30 19.56 -34.12
CA GLU A 275 -27.81 20.52 -33.14
C GLU A 275 -27.00 20.54 -31.84
N ILE A 276 -26.52 19.38 -31.40
CA ILE A 276 -25.86 19.21 -30.09
C ILE A 276 -24.34 19.03 -30.16
N ALA A 277 -23.76 18.83 -31.35
CA ALA A 277 -22.34 18.54 -31.51
C ALA A 277 -21.45 19.57 -30.80
N PHE A 278 -21.80 20.86 -30.90
CA PHE A 278 -21.08 21.92 -30.20
C PHE A 278 -21.14 21.76 -28.68
N ALA A 279 -22.32 21.41 -28.13
CA ALA A 279 -22.50 21.22 -26.69
C ALA A 279 -21.66 20.02 -26.18
N VAL A 280 -21.67 18.89 -26.90
CA VAL A 280 -20.89 17.69 -26.56
C VAL A 280 -19.37 17.96 -26.61
N ILE A 281 -18.91 18.70 -27.62
CA ILE A 281 -17.49 19.09 -27.70
C ILE A 281 -17.12 20.04 -26.55
N ALA A 282 -18.00 21.01 -26.23
CA ALA A 282 -17.76 21.97 -25.16
C ALA A 282 -17.70 21.29 -23.78
N THR A 283 -18.62 20.36 -23.49
CA THR A 283 -18.61 19.59 -22.23
C THR A 283 -17.38 18.71 -22.13
N THR A 284 -17.00 18.04 -23.21
CA THR A 284 -15.78 17.22 -23.31
C THR A 284 -14.54 18.06 -22.99
N ILE A 285 -14.37 19.21 -23.65
CA ILE A 285 -13.21 20.11 -23.41
C ILE A 285 -13.21 20.63 -21.97
N ALA A 286 -14.36 21.00 -21.43
CA ALA A 286 -14.47 21.49 -20.06
C ALA A 286 -14.03 20.42 -19.03
N LEU A 287 -14.50 19.17 -19.19
CA LEU A 287 -14.11 18.06 -18.32
C LEU A 287 -12.62 17.74 -18.45
N VAL A 288 -12.09 17.72 -19.69
CA VAL A 288 -10.65 17.56 -19.93
C VAL A 288 -9.86 18.67 -19.24
N ALA A 289 -10.31 19.93 -19.30
CA ALA A 289 -9.66 21.06 -18.63
C ALA A 289 -9.69 20.96 -17.09
N VAL A 290 -10.70 20.29 -16.53
CA VAL A 290 -10.78 20.03 -15.07
C VAL A 290 -9.85 18.90 -14.63
N PHE A 291 -9.75 17.80 -15.40
CA PHE A 291 -8.98 16.62 -14.99
C PHE A 291 -7.51 16.64 -15.44
N THR A 292 -7.18 17.28 -16.57
CA THR A 292 -5.80 17.36 -17.08
C THR A 292 -4.81 17.97 -16.08
N PRO A 293 -5.14 19.02 -15.30
CA PRO A 293 -4.24 19.55 -14.27
C PRO A 293 -3.79 18.53 -13.22
N LEU A 294 -4.60 17.50 -12.94
CA LEU A 294 -4.22 16.44 -11.98
C LEU A 294 -3.02 15.62 -12.45
N ALA A 295 -2.80 15.52 -13.77
CA ALA A 295 -1.65 14.86 -14.36
C ALA A 295 -0.31 15.55 -14.02
N PHE A 296 -0.36 16.85 -13.74
CA PHE A 296 0.82 17.68 -13.44
C PHE A 296 1.11 17.81 -11.94
N LEU A 297 0.31 17.18 -11.09
CA LEU A 297 0.60 17.14 -9.66
C LEU A 297 1.93 16.42 -9.41
N THR A 298 2.79 17.00 -8.57
CA THR A 298 4.09 16.43 -8.21
C THR A 298 4.05 15.73 -6.85
N GLY A 299 5.12 14.99 -6.53
CA GLY A 299 5.27 14.34 -5.23
C GLY A 299 4.38 13.11 -5.07
N THR A 300 4.02 12.81 -3.82
CA THR A 300 3.26 11.58 -3.51
C THR A 300 1.82 11.65 -3.98
N ALA A 301 1.15 12.79 -3.81
CA ALA A 301 -0.19 13.00 -4.37
C ALA A 301 -0.18 12.89 -5.90
N GLY A 302 0.83 13.46 -6.55
CA GLY A 302 1.05 13.34 -8.00
C GLY A 302 1.15 11.90 -8.49
N ARG A 303 1.93 11.05 -7.80
CA ARG A 303 2.06 9.63 -8.14
C ARG A 303 0.75 8.84 -8.11
N LEU A 304 -0.25 9.31 -7.34
CA LEU A 304 -1.53 8.62 -7.20
C LEU A 304 -2.60 9.23 -8.13
N LEU A 305 -2.62 10.56 -8.24
CA LEU A 305 -3.67 11.30 -8.96
C LEU A 305 -3.35 11.53 -10.44
N SER A 306 -2.09 11.39 -10.87
CA SER A 306 -1.74 11.58 -12.28
C SER A 306 -2.37 10.51 -13.18
N GLU A 307 -2.21 9.23 -12.83
CA GLU A 307 -2.84 8.12 -13.55
C GLU A 307 -4.37 8.20 -13.50
N PHE A 308 -4.93 8.63 -12.37
CA PHE A 308 -6.37 8.88 -12.22
C PHE A 308 -6.86 9.97 -13.19
N GLY A 309 -6.22 11.14 -13.17
CA GLY A 309 -6.64 12.29 -13.98
C GLY A 309 -6.57 12.01 -15.47
N VAL A 310 -5.50 11.35 -15.92
CA VAL A 310 -5.35 10.98 -17.33
C VAL A 310 -6.33 9.88 -17.73
N ALA A 311 -6.60 8.90 -16.88
CA ALA A 311 -7.60 7.87 -17.18
C ALA A 311 -9.00 8.48 -17.36
N VAL A 312 -9.41 9.41 -16.49
CA VAL A 312 -10.69 10.13 -16.64
C VAL A 312 -10.68 11.00 -17.90
N ALA A 313 -9.66 11.84 -18.10
CA ALA A 313 -9.58 12.71 -19.27
C ALA A 313 -9.58 11.92 -20.59
N GLY A 314 -8.82 10.82 -20.65
CA GLY A 314 -8.81 9.91 -21.80
C GLY A 314 -10.16 9.26 -22.06
N ALA A 315 -10.87 8.82 -21.00
CA ALA A 315 -12.21 8.27 -21.12
C ALA A 315 -13.22 9.28 -21.66
N VAL A 316 -13.15 10.53 -21.21
CA VAL A 316 -14.05 11.61 -21.67
C VAL A 316 -13.75 11.99 -23.13
N VAL A 317 -12.49 12.09 -23.53
CA VAL A 317 -12.13 12.36 -24.95
C VAL A 317 -12.68 11.26 -25.86
N ILE A 318 -12.51 10.00 -25.46
CA ILE A 318 -13.03 8.86 -26.23
C ILE A 318 -14.56 8.85 -26.20
N SER A 319 -15.19 9.19 -25.07
CA SER A 319 -16.65 9.33 -24.97
C SER A 319 -17.18 10.31 -25.99
N GLY A 320 -16.66 11.54 -26.03
CA GLY A 320 -17.09 12.55 -26.99
C GLY A 320 -16.89 12.08 -28.43
N PHE A 321 -15.77 11.40 -28.73
CA PHE A 321 -15.56 10.79 -30.04
C PHE A 321 -16.61 9.73 -30.36
N VAL A 322 -16.89 8.80 -29.44
CA VAL A 322 -17.90 7.74 -29.59
C VAL A 322 -19.30 8.33 -29.73
N ALA A 323 -19.63 9.36 -28.96
CA ALA A 323 -20.91 10.07 -28.98
C ALA A 323 -21.17 10.78 -30.31
N LEU A 324 -20.14 11.28 -31.00
CA LEU A 324 -20.30 11.98 -32.29
C LEU A 324 -20.12 11.06 -33.51
N THR A 325 -19.71 9.80 -33.32
CA THR A 325 -19.42 8.88 -34.42
C THR A 325 -20.24 7.60 -34.33
N LEU A 326 -20.04 6.81 -33.29
CA LEU A 326 -20.68 5.51 -33.09
C LEU A 326 -22.14 5.68 -32.68
N THR A 327 -22.45 6.57 -31.74
CA THR A 327 -23.82 6.76 -31.24
C THR A 327 -24.81 7.18 -32.33
N PRO A 328 -24.53 8.16 -33.21
CA PRO A 328 -25.45 8.54 -34.29
C PRO A 328 -25.64 7.40 -35.29
N MET A 329 -24.58 6.65 -35.60
CA MET A 329 -24.65 5.48 -36.48
C MET A 329 -25.56 4.39 -35.88
N LEU A 330 -25.42 4.12 -34.58
CA LEU A 330 -26.26 3.18 -33.86
C LEU A 330 -27.72 3.67 -33.78
N CYS A 331 -27.95 4.98 -33.56
CA CYS A 331 -29.29 5.56 -33.61
C CYS A 331 -29.93 5.36 -34.99
N ALA A 332 -29.22 5.65 -36.08
CA ALA A 332 -29.73 5.49 -37.43
C ALA A 332 -30.14 4.04 -37.77
N LYS A 333 -29.44 3.03 -37.22
CA LYS A 333 -29.67 1.61 -37.54
C LYS A 333 -30.57 0.86 -36.54
N ILE A 334 -30.48 1.18 -35.26
CA ILE A 334 -31.13 0.41 -34.18
C ILE A 334 -32.37 1.13 -33.65
N LEU A 335 -32.35 2.46 -33.57
CA LEU A 335 -33.45 3.23 -32.99
C LEU A 335 -34.67 3.10 -33.90
N ARG A 336 -35.77 2.59 -33.33
CA ARG A 336 -37.08 2.60 -33.97
C ARG A 336 -38.14 2.93 -32.93
N MET A 337 -39.09 3.75 -33.34
CA MET A 337 -40.26 4.05 -32.53
C MET A 337 -41.25 2.89 -32.50
N GLN A 338 -41.72 2.53 -31.31
CA GLN A 338 -42.88 1.68 -31.13
C GLN A 338 -44.05 2.57 -30.71
N HIS A 339 -45.12 2.58 -31.51
CA HIS A 339 -46.32 3.40 -31.26
C HIS A 339 -47.28 2.77 -30.21
N GLN A 340 -46.89 1.67 -29.56
CA GLN A 340 -47.72 0.99 -28.56
C GLN A 340 -47.03 0.97 -27.21
N HIS A 341 -47.52 1.82 -26.31
CA HIS A 341 -46.99 1.99 -24.98
C HIS A 341 -47.84 1.24 -23.94
N GLY A 342 -47.20 0.48 -23.05
CA GLY A 342 -47.89 -0.26 -21.97
C GLY A 342 -48.45 0.65 -20.86
N LYS A 343 -49.34 0.12 -20.01
CA LYS A 343 -49.95 0.91 -18.90
C LYS A 343 -48.93 1.49 -17.91
N VAL A 344 -47.83 0.78 -17.67
CA VAL A 344 -46.73 1.26 -16.81
C VAL A 344 -46.02 2.46 -17.44
N PHE A 345 -45.87 2.47 -18.78
CA PHE A 345 -45.27 3.58 -19.51
C PHE A 345 -46.07 4.87 -19.31
N GLN A 346 -47.38 4.82 -19.53
CA GLN A 346 -48.26 5.98 -19.39
C GLN A 346 -48.27 6.55 -17.98
N MET A 347 -48.22 5.68 -16.95
CA MET A 347 -48.19 6.12 -15.55
C MET A 347 -46.93 6.94 -15.23
N PHE A 348 -45.76 6.44 -15.64
CA PHE A 348 -44.51 7.15 -15.38
C PHE A 348 -44.36 8.39 -16.28
N GLU A 349 -44.74 8.32 -17.55
CA GLU A 349 -44.74 9.45 -18.48
C GLU A 349 -45.60 10.60 -17.95
N SER A 350 -46.81 10.30 -17.44
CA SER A 350 -47.67 11.28 -16.77
C SER A 350 -46.98 11.93 -15.57
N GLY A 351 -46.23 11.14 -14.79
CA GLY A 351 -45.45 11.64 -13.65
C GLY A 351 -44.30 12.57 -14.08
N PHE A 352 -43.54 12.20 -15.11
CA PHE A 352 -42.47 13.03 -15.66
C PHE A 352 -43.01 14.33 -16.28
N ASN A 353 -44.08 14.25 -17.06
CA ASN A 353 -44.72 15.42 -17.67
C ASN A 353 -45.26 16.37 -16.60
N ALA A 354 -45.91 15.85 -15.55
CA ALA A 354 -46.36 16.66 -14.43
C ALA A 354 -45.19 17.34 -13.70
N LEU A 355 -44.06 16.65 -13.54
CA LEU A 355 -42.85 17.23 -12.94
C LEU A 355 -42.25 18.33 -13.83
N SER A 356 -42.14 18.09 -15.14
CA SER A 356 -41.62 19.03 -16.14
C SER A 356 -42.49 20.28 -16.26
N GLU A 357 -43.81 20.12 -16.31
CA GLU A 357 -44.76 21.23 -16.31
C GLU A 357 -44.66 22.06 -15.03
N ARG A 358 -44.57 21.39 -13.88
CA ARG A 358 -44.42 22.07 -12.58
C ARG A 358 -43.09 22.82 -12.49
N TYR A 359 -42.00 22.22 -12.97
CA TYR A 359 -40.71 22.88 -13.07
C TYR A 359 -40.79 24.11 -13.98
N THR A 360 -41.40 23.98 -15.16
CA THR A 360 -41.58 25.07 -16.12
C THR A 360 -42.42 26.21 -15.54
N GLN A 361 -43.50 25.89 -14.82
CA GLN A 361 -44.32 26.89 -14.14
C GLN A 361 -43.55 27.63 -13.03
N LEU A 362 -42.75 26.91 -12.24
CA LEU A 362 -41.89 27.52 -11.22
C LEU A 362 -40.80 28.39 -11.84
N LEU A 363 -40.19 27.93 -12.93
CA LEU A 363 -39.17 28.68 -13.66
C LEU A 363 -39.74 29.95 -14.26
N ARG A 364 -40.93 29.89 -14.91
CA ARG A 364 -41.63 31.08 -15.40
C ARG A 364 -41.91 32.08 -14.28
N LYS A 365 -42.46 31.61 -13.15
CA LYS A 365 -42.66 32.46 -11.97
C LYS A 365 -41.36 33.09 -11.47
N ALA A 366 -40.26 32.34 -11.47
CA ALA A 366 -38.95 32.84 -11.05
C ALA A 366 -38.41 33.92 -12.00
N ILE A 367 -38.53 33.71 -13.32
CA ILE A 367 -38.12 34.68 -14.33
C ILE A 367 -38.98 35.95 -14.27
N ASP A 368 -40.30 35.81 -14.13
CA ASP A 368 -41.22 36.94 -14.01
C ASP A 368 -40.93 37.78 -12.75
N HIS A 369 -40.49 37.12 -11.68
CA HIS A 369 -40.09 37.75 -10.43
C HIS A 369 -38.57 37.96 -10.34
N ARG A 370 -37.88 38.25 -11.46
CA ARG A 370 -36.41 38.38 -11.53
C ARG A 370 -35.78 39.21 -10.42
N LYS A 371 -36.41 40.30 -9.98
CA LYS A 371 -35.89 41.17 -8.91
C LYS A 371 -35.95 40.47 -7.55
N TRP A 372 -37.03 39.78 -7.25
CA TRP A 372 -37.20 39.03 -6.01
C TRP A 372 -36.29 37.80 -5.99
N VAL A 373 -36.13 37.11 -7.12
CA VAL A 373 -35.19 36.01 -7.23
C VAL A 373 -33.77 36.52 -7.03
N PHE A 374 -33.36 37.58 -7.73
CA PHE A 374 -32.03 38.17 -7.59
C PHE A 374 -31.71 38.62 -6.15
N TRP A 375 -32.62 39.38 -5.52
CA TRP A 375 -32.46 39.80 -4.12
C TRP A 375 -32.56 38.62 -3.15
N GLY A 376 -33.37 37.61 -3.47
CA GLY A 376 -33.46 36.37 -2.71
C GLY A 376 -32.20 35.53 -2.80
N THR A 377 -31.54 35.47 -3.97
CA THR A 377 -30.26 34.79 -4.16
C THR A 377 -29.13 35.54 -3.47
N ILE A 378 -29.05 36.87 -3.61
CA ILE A 378 -28.07 37.68 -2.88
C ILE A 378 -28.30 37.60 -1.38
N GLY A 379 -29.55 37.71 -0.93
CA GLY A 379 -29.92 37.58 0.48
C GLY A 379 -29.61 36.18 1.00
N GLY A 380 -29.89 35.14 0.22
CA GLY A 380 -29.56 33.76 0.52
C GLY A 380 -28.06 33.53 0.64
N VAL A 381 -27.27 33.97 -0.34
CA VAL A 381 -25.81 33.87 -0.34
C VAL A 381 -25.21 34.71 0.81
N ALA A 382 -25.67 35.94 1.02
CA ALA A 382 -25.23 36.79 2.11
C ALA A 382 -25.58 36.17 3.48
N LEU A 383 -26.74 35.52 3.60
CA LEU A 383 -27.15 34.80 4.79
C LEU A 383 -26.31 33.54 4.98
N THR A 384 -26.03 32.76 3.93
CA THR A 384 -25.12 31.61 4.00
C THR A 384 -23.71 32.04 4.38
N VAL A 385 -23.19 33.12 3.79
CA VAL A 385 -21.87 33.70 4.12
C VAL A 385 -21.85 34.28 5.54
N PHE A 386 -22.92 34.94 5.98
CA PHE A 386 -23.05 35.46 7.35
C PHE A 386 -23.12 34.33 8.38
N PHE A 387 -23.81 33.24 8.09
CA PHE A 387 -23.82 32.04 8.94
C PHE A 387 -22.49 31.26 8.88
N LEU A 388 -21.77 31.27 7.75
CA LEU A 388 -20.46 30.62 7.59
C LEU A 388 -19.31 31.39 8.24
N PHE A 389 -19.28 32.73 8.11
CA PHE A 389 -18.14 33.57 8.48
C PHE A 389 -18.46 34.64 9.56
N GLY A 390 -19.73 35.03 9.71
CA GLY A 390 -20.13 36.16 10.55
C GLY A 390 -20.64 35.81 11.96
N TRP A 391 -21.04 34.56 12.23
CA TRP A 391 -21.59 34.17 13.53
C TRP A 391 -20.50 33.59 14.46
N PRO A 392 -20.15 34.23 15.59
CA PRO A 392 -19.22 33.65 16.56
C PRO A 392 -19.88 32.42 17.19
N PRO A 393 -19.27 31.23 17.15
CA PRO A 393 -19.88 29.97 17.63
C PRO A 393 -20.11 29.89 19.16
N ALA A 394 -19.96 30.98 19.90
CA ALA A 394 -19.77 30.93 21.35
C ALA A 394 -21.02 31.19 22.22
N ARG A 395 -22.18 31.63 21.68
CA ARG A 395 -23.30 32.06 22.53
C ARG A 395 -24.68 31.80 21.90
N LEU A 396 -25.24 30.59 22.08
CA LEU A 396 -26.66 30.32 22.39
C LEU A 396 -26.98 28.81 22.20
N PRO A 397 -27.25 28.03 23.25
CA PRO A 397 -27.47 26.58 23.17
C PRO A 397 -28.85 26.15 22.60
N LEU A 398 -29.71 27.07 22.14
CA LEU A 398 -31.10 26.74 21.75
C LEU A 398 -31.37 26.70 20.24
N VAL A 399 -30.52 27.28 19.39
CA VAL A 399 -30.78 27.38 17.93
C VAL A 399 -30.10 26.27 17.12
N GLY A 400 -29.23 25.45 17.75
CA GLY A 400 -28.51 24.33 17.12
C GLY A 400 -29.36 23.10 16.76
N ARG A 401 -30.70 23.21 16.74
CA ARG A 401 -31.63 22.10 16.47
C ARG A 401 -32.48 22.26 15.21
N LEU A 402 -32.21 23.28 14.37
CA LEU A 402 -32.84 23.36 13.05
C LEU A 402 -32.04 22.53 12.01
N PRO A 403 -32.62 21.47 11.43
CA PRO A 403 -31.92 20.51 10.55
C PRO A 403 -31.47 21.10 9.19
N ILE A 404 -31.76 22.37 8.92
CA ILE A 404 -31.38 23.07 7.68
C ILE A 404 -30.01 23.76 7.84
N LEU A 405 -29.55 24.04 9.06
CA LEU A 405 -28.30 24.77 9.34
C LEU A 405 -27.16 23.88 9.87
N THR A 406 -27.46 22.61 10.18
CA THR A 406 -26.49 21.59 10.63
C THR A 406 -25.40 21.22 9.61
N PRO A 407 -25.60 21.22 8.27
CA PRO A 407 -24.50 20.86 7.35
C PRO A 407 -23.38 21.91 7.27
N LEU A 408 -23.63 23.16 7.70
CA LEU A 408 -22.67 24.27 7.55
C LEU A 408 -21.62 24.34 8.67
N GLN A 409 -21.91 23.81 9.85
CA GLN A 409 -20.92 23.70 10.95
C GLN A 409 -19.92 22.54 10.76
N GLY A 410 -20.26 21.57 9.89
CA GLY A 410 -19.41 20.43 9.57
C GLY A 410 -18.26 20.74 8.62
N ALA A 411 -18.34 21.81 7.83
CA ALA A 411 -17.33 22.13 6.80
C ALA A 411 -15.95 22.47 7.39
N THR A 412 -15.90 23.10 8.58
CA THR A 412 -14.66 23.33 9.33
C THR A 412 -14.21 22.14 10.18
N GLN A 413 -15.03 21.10 10.29
CA GLN A 413 -14.75 19.85 11.02
C GLN A 413 -14.45 18.66 10.10
N LEU A 414 -14.51 18.84 8.78
CA LEU A 414 -14.08 17.82 7.82
C LEU A 414 -12.59 17.57 8.00
N GLN A 415 -12.28 16.43 8.60
CA GLN A 415 -10.92 15.96 8.75
C GLN A 415 -10.32 15.76 7.37
N ARG A 416 -9.20 16.43 7.11
CA ARG A 416 -8.48 16.32 5.85
C ARG A 416 -7.51 15.17 5.97
N GLU A 417 -7.78 14.09 5.24
CA GLU A 417 -6.90 12.94 5.13
C GLU A 417 -6.43 12.80 3.68
N LEU A 418 -5.19 12.33 3.49
CA LEU A 418 -4.63 12.14 2.15
C LEU A 418 -5.23 10.88 1.49
N ILE A 419 -5.32 9.79 2.24
CA ILE A 419 -5.89 8.50 1.84
C ILE A 419 -6.55 7.91 3.10
N PRO A 420 -7.81 7.44 3.04
CA PRO A 420 -8.44 6.78 4.18
C PRO A 420 -7.65 5.52 4.59
N GLY A 421 -7.72 5.16 5.87
CA GLY A 421 -7.17 3.90 6.36
C GLY A 421 -7.95 2.71 5.79
N ASP A 422 -7.30 1.88 4.99
CA ASP A 422 -7.88 0.62 4.50
C ASP A 422 -7.56 -0.53 5.45
N ASP A 423 -8.53 -1.42 5.66
CA ASP A 423 -8.27 -2.68 6.33
C ASP A 423 -7.55 -3.65 5.39
N ARG A 424 -6.22 -3.73 5.56
CA ARG A 424 -5.34 -4.62 4.77
C ARG A 424 -5.22 -6.02 5.35
N GLY A 425 -5.91 -6.32 6.46
CA GLY A 425 -5.74 -7.55 7.21
C GLY A 425 -4.33 -7.73 7.78
N PHE A 426 -3.60 -6.63 7.95
CA PHE A 426 -2.22 -6.64 8.41
C PHE A 426 -1.94 -5.39 9.25
N PHE A 427 -1.31 -5.58 10.40
CA PHE A 427 -0.78 -4.50 11.22
C PHE A 427 0.53 -4.90 11.86
N LEU A 428 1.28 -3.90 12.32
CA LEU A 428 2.58 -4.08 12.95
C LEU A 428 2.47 -3.76 14.45
N VAL A 429 3.20 -4.49 15.28
CA VAL A 429 3.46 -4.15 16.66
C VAL A 429 4.95 -3.92 16.82
N VAL A 430 5.33 -2.69 17.16
CA VAL A 430 6.72 -2.34 17.46
C VAL A 430 6.91 -2.45 18.96
N VAL A 431 7.88 -3.27 19.36
CA VAL A 431 8.25 -3.45 20.76
C VAL A 431 9.63 -2.84 20.98
N ARG A 432 9.75 -1.96 21.97
CA ARG A 432 11.02 -1.31 22.35
C ARG A 432 11.27 -1.50 23.84
N GLY A 433 12.39 -2.13 24.18
CA GLY A 433 12.91 -2.20 25.53
C GLY A 433 13.77 -0.97 25.87
N PRO A 434 14.17 -0.83 27.15
CA PRO A 434 15.04 0.24 27.59
C PRO A 434 16.41 0.17 26.91
N GLU A 435 17.10 1.31 26.87
CA GLU A 435 18.48 1.37 26.40
C GLU A 435 19.39 0.50 27.27
N GLY A 436 20.32 -0.21 26.62
CA GLY A 436 21.18 -1.20 27.28
C GLY A 436 20.53 -2.57 27.53
N ALA A 437 19.25 -2.77 27.17
CA ALA A 437 18.62 -4.08 27.27
C ALA A 437 19.33 -5.13 26.39
N SER A 438 19.50 -6.33 26.93
CA SER A 438 20.07 -7.48 26.23
C SER A 438 19.02 -8.20 25.37
N LEU A 439 19.46 -8.98 24.39
CA LEU A 439 18.56 -9.77 23.55
C LEU A 439 17.66 -10.72 24.37
N PRO A 440 18.17 -11.47 25.38
CA PRO A 440 17.32 -12.32 26.22
C PRO A 440 16.27 -11.52 27.02
N TYR A 441 16.61 -10.32 27.47
CA TYR A 441 15.67 -9.44 28.16
C TYR A 441 14.49 -9.11 27.22
N THR A 442 14.78 -8.64 26.02
CA THR A 442 13.74 -8.28 25.05
C THR A 442 12.94 -9.51 24.59
N ASP A 443 13.58 -10.66 24.36
CA ASP A 443 12.88 -11.90 23.99
C ASP A 443 11.85 -12.34 25.04
N GLY A 444 12.21 -12.25 26.33
CA GLY A 444 11.31 -12.60 27.43
C GLY A 444 10.02 -11.79 27.44
N TYR A 445 10.10 -10.49 27.18
CA TYR A 445 8.91 -9.62 27.10
C TYR A 445 8.16 -9.79 25.77
N VAL A 446 8.87 -9.97 24.66
CA VAL A 446 8.23 -10.20 23.36
C VAL A 446 7.38 -11.47 23.38
N ARG A 447 7.79 -12.53 24.11
CA ARG A 447 6.94 -13.72 24.32
C ARG A 447 5.61 -13.42 25.01
N GLN A 448 5.60 -12.46 25.94
CA GLN A 448 4.36 -12.03 26.59
C GLN A 448 3.46 -11.29 25.60
N VAL A 449 4.04 -10.41 24.77
CA VAL A 449 3.33 -9.72 23.70
C VAL A 449 2.71 -10.71 22.71
N GLU A 450 3.48 -11.71 22.26
CA GLU A 450 3.01 -12.75 21.35
C GLU A 450 1.89 -13.61 21.96
N ALA A 451 1.95 -13.90 23.27
CA ALA A 451 0.90 -14.64 23.96
C ALA A 451 -0.43 -13.88 23.97
N ILE A 452 -0.40 -12.55 24.06
CA ILE A 452 -1.59 -11.69 23.95
C ILE A 452 -2.11 -11.69 22.50
N ILE A 453 -1.21 -11.47 21.52
CA ILE A 453 -1.57 -11.44 20.10
C ILE A 453 -2.18 -12.78 19.65
N GLY A 454 -1.58 -13.90 20.04
CA GLY A 454 -2.05 -15.23 19.67
C GLY A 454 -3.42 -15.61 20.24
N ARG A 455 -3.87 -14.95 21.32
CA ARG A 455 -5.21 -15.13 21.91
C ARG A 455 -6.25 -14.17 21.32
N THR A 456 -5.83 -13.18 20.54
CA THR A 456 -6.71 -12.13 20.03
C THR A 456 -7.62 -12.69 18.92
N PRO A 457 -8.95 -12.52 19.01
CA PRO A 457 -9.87 -13.00 18.00
C PRO A 457 -9.63 -12.27 16.67
N GLY A 458 -9.64 -13.03 15.57
CA GLY A 458 -9.41 -12.50 14.22
C GLY A 458 -7.96 -12.57 13.75
N VAL A 459 -6.99 -12.91 14.60
CA VAL A 459 -5.61 -13.16 14.18
C VAL A 459 -5.50 -14.54 13.51
N ASN A 460 -4.86 -14.60 12.34
CA ASN A 460 -4.55 -15.84 11.62
C ASN A 460 -3.14 -16.35 11.96
N GLY A 461 -2.19 -15.42 12.06
CA GLY A 461 -0.81 -15.73 12.43
C GLY A 461 -0.01 -14.46 12.66
N TYR A 462 1.20 -14.61 13.17
CA TYR A 462 2.13 -13.51 13.38
C TYR A 462 3.56 -13.97 13.15
N PHE A 463 4.41 -13.05 12.68
CA PHE A 463 5.85 -13.22 12.67
C PHE A 463 6.50 -12.18 13.54
N THR A 464 7.61 -12.55 14.17
CA THR A 464 8.34 -11.73 15.13
C THR A 464 9.80 -11.68 14.73
N ILE A 465 10.35 -10.48 14.71
CA ILE A 465 11.76 -10.20 14.45
C ILE A 465 12.30 -9.44 15.67
N ILE A 466 13.25 -10.00 16.39
CA ILE A 466 13.88 -9.38 17.57
C ILE A 466 15.33 -9.12 17.20
N GLY A 467 15.78 -7.87 17.27
CA GLY A 467 17.11 -7.48 16.83
C GLY A 467 17.31 -7.57 15.31
N GLY A 468 18.19 -6.72 14.77
CA GLY A 468 18.60 -6.71 13.36
C GLY A 468 17.76 -5.83 12.41
N PHE A 469 16.46 -5.61 12.66
CA PHE A 469 15.62 -4.81 11.75
C PHE A 469 15.74 -3.28 11.95
N ALA A 470 15.97 -2.83 13.18
CA ALA A 470 16.14 -1.41 13.53
C ALA A 470 17.47 -1.11 14.27
N GLY A 471 18.50 -1.93 14.02
CA GLY A 471 19.86 -1.70 14.51
C GLY A 471 20.12 -1.98 16.00
N GLY A 472 19.10 -2.26 16.81
CA GLY A 472 19.23 -2.52 18.26
C GLY A 472 18.64 -3.86 18.72
N VAL A 473 19.34 -4.56 19.62
CA VAL A 473 18.86 -5.80 20.30
C VAL A 473 17.72 -5.53 21.27
N ASN A 474 17.52 -4.27 21.67
CA ASN A 474 16.43 -3.81 22.51
C ASN A 474 15.11 -3.62 21.75
N SER A 475 15.08 -3.83 20.43
CA SER A 475 13.89 -3.61 19.59
C SER A 475 13.39 -4.89 18.93
N ALA A 476 12.06 -4.99 18.77
CA ALA A 476 11.42 -6.05 18.02
C ALA A 476 10.25 -5.54 17.18
N PHE A 477 9.99 -6.22 16.08
CA PHE A 477 8.88 -5.99 15.17
C PHE A 477 8.04 -7.26 15.08
N ILE A 478 6.74 -7.13 15.31
CA ILE A 478 5.78 -8.22 15.15
C ILE A 478 4.82 -7.85 14.03
N GLY A 479 4.80 -8.60 12.94
CA GLY A 479 3.79 -8.47 11.90
C GLY A 479 2.64 -9.42 12.18
N VAL A 480 1.45 -8.86 12.36
CA VAL A 480 0.23 -9.61 12.67
C VAL A 480 -0.62 -9.71 11.41
N ILE A 481 -0.93 -10.93 11.01
CA ILE A 481 -1.79 -11.26 9.87
C ILE A 481 -3.17 -11.64 10.40
N MET A 482 -4.19 -10.96 9.92
CA MET A 482 -5.59 -11.21 10.28
C MET A 482 -6.21 -12.28 9.37
N LYS A 483 -7.27 -12.92 9.85
CA LYS A 483 -8.07 -13.88 9.08
C LYS A 483 -8.81 -13.18 7.94
N GLU A 484 -9.05 -13.90 6.85
CA GLU A 484 -9.91 -13.43 5.77
C GLU A 484 -11.39 -13.55 6.15
N GLY A 485 -12.24 -12.68 5.61
CA GLY A 485 -13.70 -12.72 5.81
C GLY A 485 -14.21 -11.93 7.02
N LYS A 486 -15.26 -12.45 7.69
CA LYS A 486 -15.93 -11.76 8.79
C LYS A 486 -15.04 -11.74 10.05
N ARG A 487 -14.49 -10.58 10.37
CA ARG A 487 -13.70 -10.31 11.58
C ARG A 487 -13.85 -8.85 12.00
N PRO A 488 -13.44 -8.48 13.23
CA PRO A 488 -13.27 -7.08 13.59
C PRO A 488 -12.29 -6.38 12.63
N SER A 489 -12.48 -5.08 12.44
CA SER A 489 -11.55 -4.29 11.64
C SER A 489 -10.18 -4.22 12.32
N VAL A 490 -9.13 -4.03 11.54
CA VAL A 490 -7.76 -3.86 12.08
C VAL A 490 -7.74 -2.76 13.15
N ASP A 491 -8.39 -1.63 12.93
CA ASP A 491 -8.42 -0.53 13.90
C ASP A 491 -9.15 -0.90 15.20
N GLN A 492 -10.24 -1.68 15.10
CA GLN A 492 -10.93 -2.21 16.29
C GLN A 492 -10.06 -3.19 17.07
N THR A 493 -9.35 -4.08 16.36
CA THR A 493 -8.40 -5.02 16.96
C THR A 493 -7.25 -4.28 17.63
N ILE A 494 -6.68 -3.27 16.98
CA ILE A 494 -5.64 -2.39 17.54
C ILE A 494 -6.16 -1.69 18.80
N GLY A 495 -7.36 -1.11 18.75
CA GLY A 495 -7.98 -0.42 19.88
C GLY A 495 -8.21 -1.33 21.10
N GLY A 496 -8.56 -2.60 20.88
CA GLY A 496 -8.70 -3.60 21.95
C GLY A 496 -7.38 -4.17 22.47
N LEU A 497 -6.37 -4.26 21.60
CA LEU A 497 -5.05 -4.81 21.91
C LEU A 497 -4.17 -3.78 22.63
N PHE A 498 -4.28 -2.49 22.27
CA PHE A 498 -3.42 -1.43 22.77
C PHE A 498 -3.39 -1.31 24.31
N PRO A 499 -4.52 -1.30 25.03
CA PRO A 499 -4.50 -1.25 26.51
C PRO A 499 -3.83 -2.47 27.14
N GLN A 500 -3.95 -3.65 26.52
CA GLN A 500 -3.34 -4.88 27.03
C GLN A 500 -1.82 -4.87 26.85
N LEU A 501 -1.34 -4.38 25.70
CA LEU A 501 0.08 -4.24 25.42
C LEU A 501 0.75 -3.18 26.31
N MET A 502 0.05 -2.07 26.57
CA MET A 502 0.52 -1.03 27.52
C MET A 502 0.59 -1.53 28.97
N GLY A 503 -0.07 -2.64 29.31
CA GLY A 503 0.02 -3.27 30.63
C GLY A 503 1.34 -4.00 30.90
N ILE A 504 2.15 -4.27 29.87
CA ILE A 504 3.43 -4.98 30.03
C ILE A 504 4.49 -4.02 30.56
N SER A 505 4.83 -4.14 31.84
CA SER A 505 5.86 -3.33 32.49
C SER A 505 7.26 -3.83 32.12
N GLY A 506 8.01 -3.05 31.34
CA GLY A 506 9.41 -3.35 30.96
C GLY A 506 9.73 -3.14 29.48
N VAL A 507 8.71 -3.15 28.61
CA VAL A 507 8.84 -2.80 27.19
C VAL A 507 7.68 -1.92 26.77
N PHE A 508 7.92 -1.05 25.79
CA PHE A 508 6.88 -0.28 25.13
C PHE A 508 6.45 -1.02 23.86
N ALA A 509 5.23 -1.56 23.84
CA ALA A 509 4.67 -2.28 22.71
C ALA A 509 3.54 -1.48 22.05
N PHE A 510 3.73 -1.07 20.80
CA PHE A 510 2.82 -0.19 20.09
C PHE A 510 2.29 -0.84 18.80
N PRO A 511 0.99 -1.17 18.74
CA PRO A 511 0.32 -1.62 17.52
C PRO A 511 -0.05 -0.43 16.62
N TYR A 512 0.22 -0.55 15.31
CA TYR A 512 -0.25 0.40 14.30
C TYR A 512 -0.49 -0.28 12.94
N ALA A 513 -1.46 0.24 12.20
CA ALA A 513 -1.68 -0.15 10.81
C ALA A 513 -0.76 0.67 9.89
N PRO A 514 0.05 0.03 9.02
CA PRO A 514 0.87 0.77 8.07
C PRO A 514 -0.01 1.49 7.05
N GLY A 515 0.33 2.74 6.75
CA GLY A 515 -0.41 3.56 5.79
C GLY A 515 -0.28 3.07 4.35
N ALA A 516 -1.00 3.74 3.44
CA ALA A 516 -0.92 3.40 2.03
C ALA A 516 0.42 3.71 1.37
N ILE A 517 1.18 4.66 1.95
CA ILE A 517 2.48 5.10 1.47
C ILE A 517 3.54 4.77 2.54
N GLY A 518 4.18 3.61 2.39
CA GLY A 518 5.30 3.20 3.24
C GLY A 518 4.92 2.74 4.66
N PHE A 519 5.94 2.34 5.42
CA PHE A 519 5.81 1.83 6.80
C PHE A 519 5.97 2.92 7.86
N SER A 520 6.12 4.17 7.45
CA SER A 520 6.46 5.23 8.37
C SER A 520 5.24 5.88 9.02
N GLN A 521 5.46 6.53 10.16
CA GLN A 521 4.43 7.31 10.83
C GLN A 521 3.88 8.42 9.91
N PRO A 522 2.60 8.79 10.03
CA PRO A 522 1.96 9.78 9.15
C PRO A 522 2.61 11.18 9.22
N ILE A 523 3.20 11.53 10.36
CA ILE A 523 3.86 12.81 10.59
C ILE A 523 5.30 12.54 11.02
N GLN A 524 6.24 13.16 10.32
CA GLN A 524 7.66 13.18 10.68
C GLN A 524 8.14 14.62 10.72
N TYR A 525 8.98 14.93 11.70
CA TYR A 525 9.58 16.25 11.83
C TYR A 525 11.05 16.10 12.19
N VAL A 526 11.94 16.68 11.38
CA VAL A 526 13.38 16.64 11.63
C VAL A 526 13.80 17.94 12.30
N VAL A 527 14.22 17.84 13.55
CA VAL A 527 14.80 18.98 14.30
C VAL A 527 16.30 19.01 14.01
N GLN A 528 16.81 20.16 13.56
CA GLN A 528 18.23 20.34 13.28
C GLN A 528 18.81 21.42 14.19
N ASN A 529 20.01 21.17 14.72
CA ASN A 529 20.81 22.16 15.42
C ASN A 529 22.31 21.85 15.19
N PRO A 530 23.15 22.84 14.85
CA PRO A 530 24.60 22.62 14.70
C PRO A 530 25.29 22.12 15.98
N ASP A 531 24.76 22.46 17.15
CA ASP A 531 25.28 22.05 18.46
C ASP A 531 24.48 20.84 18.99
N PHE A 532 25.13 19.67 18.99
CA PHE A 532 24.54 18.42 19.44
C PHE A 532 24.12 18.47 20.91
N ALA A 533 24.91 19.09 21.79
CA ALA A 533 24.59 19.15 23.21
C ALA A 533 23.31 19.97 23.46
N LYS A 534 23.15 21.09 22.75
CA LYS A 534 21.92 21.89 22.79
C LYS A 534 20.72 21.15 22.20
N LEU A 535 20.92 20.39 21.13
CA LEU A 535 19.86 19.57 20.54
C LEU A 535 19.30 18.57 21.56
N VAL A 536 20.20 17.86 22.25
CA VAL A 536 19.83 16.85 23.27
C VAL A 536 19.14 17.50 24.46
N ALA A 537 19.67 18.62 24.96
CA ALA A 537 19.06 19.35 26.08
C ALA A 537 17.64 19.87 25.76
N MET A 538 17.40 20.28 24.52
CA MET A 538 16.09 20.81 24.09
C MET A 538 15.10 19.73 23.68
N MET A 539 15.55 18.51 23.41
CA MET A 539 14.70 17.41 22.94
C MET A 539 13.61 17.04 23.96
N GLY A 540 13.95 16.89 25.24
CA GLY A 540 12.98 16.57 26.29
C GLY A 540 11.86 17.62 26.43
N PRO A 541 12.19 18.91 26.63
CA PRO A 541 11.21 19.99 26.67
C PRO A 541 10.40 20.16 25.37
N PHE A 542 10.97 19.80 24.22
CA PHE A 542 10.26 19.81 22.95
C PHE A 542 9.22 18.68 22.88
N VAL A 543 9.64 17.43 23.08
CA VAL A 543 8.74 16.27 23.07
C VAL A 543 7.62 16.43 24.10
N GLY A 544 7.95 16.90 25.32
CA GLY A 544 6.96 17.12 26.38
C GLY A 544 5.91 18.19 26.05
N ARG A 545 6.27 19.22 25.27
CA ARG A 545 5.31 20.22 24.77
C ARG A 545 4.48 19.69 23.60
N VAL A 546 5.11 18.97 22.68
CA VAL A 546 4.43 18.39 21.51
C VAL A 546 3.42 17.31 21.95
N SER A 547 3.74 16.53 22.98
CA SER A 547 2.82 15.51 23.53
C SER A 547 1.58 16.08 24.20
N GLN A 548 1.55 17.39 24.51
CA GLN A 548 0.38 18.07 25.07
C GLN A 548 -0.58 18.59 23.99
N ILE A 549 -0.17 18.58 22.72
CA ILE A 549 -1.01 19.04 21.61
C ILE A 549 -2.16 18.05 21.41
N LYS A 550 -3.39 18.51 21.58
CA LYS A 550 -4.60 17.72 21.33
C LYS A 550 -4.59 17.20 19.88
N GLY A 551 -4.77 15.90 19.71
CA GLY A 551 -4.78 15.22 18.41
C GLY A 551 -3.46 14.54 18.04
N LEU A 552 -2.35 14.84 18.74
CA LEU A 552 -1.12 14.06 18.63
C LEU A 552 -1.08 13.01 19.73
N ALA A 553 -0.84 11.77 19.33
CA ALA A 553 -0.61 10.65 20.24
C ALA A 553 0.77 10.06 19.95
N ASN A 554 1.42 9.52 20.99
CA ASN A 554 2.66 8.75 20.86
C ASN A 554 3.81 9.50 20.14
N VAL A 555 4.09 10.74 20.56
CA VAL A 555 5.22 11.52 20.06
C VAL A 555 6.52 10.88 20.55
N GLN A 556 7.35 10.40 19.61
CA GLN A 556 8.62 9.76 19.94
C GLN A 556 9.79 10.45 19.23
N PRO A 557 10.90 10.73 19.93
CA PRO A 557 12.15 11.06 19.28
C PRO A 557 12.78 9.79 18.67
N ASP A 558 13.50 9.95 17.56
CA ASP A 558 14.35 8.89 17.01
C ASP A 558 15.78 8.92 17.57
N LEU A 559 16.18 10.04 18.21
CA LEU A 559 17.48 10.21 18.83
C LEU A 559 17.41 9.88 20.33
N PHE A 560 18.21 8.90 20.77
CA PHE A 560 18.36 8.52 22.17
C PHE A 560 19.83 8.62 22.57
N VAL A 561 20.12 9.37 23.63
CA VAL A 561 21.51 9.66 24.09
C VAL A 561 21.78 9.06 25.47
N ASN A 562 20.85 8.26 25.98
CA ASN A 562 20.92 7.55 27.26
C ASN A 562 21.50 6.14 27.13
N LYS A 563 22.11 5.81 25.98
CA LYS A 563 22.76 4.52 25.81
C LYS A 563 24.02 4.47 26.69
N PRO A 564 24.16 3.49 27.59
CA PRO A 564 25.37 3.35 28.38
C PRO A 564 26.55 3.00 27.46
N GLU A 565 27.56 3.85 27.45
CA GLU A 565 28.83 3.66 26.75
C GLU A 565 29.95 3.56 27.78
N LEU A 566 30.81 2.55 27.65
CA LEU A 566 32.11 2.51 28.32
C LEU A 566 33.12 3.11 27.33
N ARG A 567 33.85 4.15 27.75
CA ARG A 567 34.86 4.84 26.93
C ARG A 567 36.26 4.60 27.46
#